data_AF-A0A0G0J3P9-F1
#
_entry.id   AF-A0A0G0J3P9-F1
#
_cell.length_a   1.000
_cell.length_b   1.000
_cell.length_c   1.000
_cell.angle_alpha   90.00
_cell.angle_beta   90.00
_cell.angle_gamma   90.00
#
_symmetry.space_group_name_H-M   'P 1'
#
loop_
_entity.id
_entity.type
_entity.pdbx_description
1 polymer ?
#
loop_
_entity_poly.entity_id
_entity_poly.type
_entity_poly.pdbx_seq_one_letter_code
_entity_poly.pdbx_strand_id
1 'polypeptide(L)'
;MLKKRPKIIKRWFLEGPNRYGDHPSFRIEVPARKVSRNFVLMKSKKLSLDAKDMVFSTKSDISSWMFSVKTLTRLAGIALEYHEHSAIQTGNVFVVFRADSAEIGNTIACEAAAWINSGFQKNVSPFVTRLKIAAKKYSTGPITGRYLLQAKRRGIPSIILAKEPNLLQFGYGRRLKKALSASTSNTSRIGSKITSNKNTLNVLLNKIDIPVSLSEKISNLSELYSLLKKFNLPVVIKPADSTEGKGVSLNIRDIGAAKKAYRRARKFSRNVIMENQIEGRYYRITFVGGKMIACAKASPACVIGNGRKKLSHLIREENAKPYRQTNNKDAAFYKIELTHKLKTILSFQGVDLNSIIPKMRKIFLSYSGVDGGEWIEDNASVHPENIDLIKRALLFAELDIAGVDIISPDISKPLASNGGKIIEINAGPDTNIHANVNRGKKIFVEKAILDYLYPYPEKGRIPIVSVTGTNGKTTTSKLIAHLINNPSRWTVGLATSDNKYINGELVAKGDKSGFLSARS
;
A
#
# COMPACT_ATOMS: atom_id res chain seq x y z
N MET A 1 15.11 12.43 58.34
CA MET A 1 14.49 11.82 57.14
C MET A 1 13.90 12.91 56.23
N LEU A 2 14.69 13.43 55.28
CA LEU A 2 14.27 14.48 54.35
C LEU A 2 13.50 13.88 53.16
N LYS A 3 12.19 14.18 53.08
CA LYS A 3 11.33 13.86 51.92
C LYS A 3 11.88 14.57 50.67
N LYS A 4 12.42 13.80 49.71
CA LYS A 4 12.78 14.33 48.38
C LYS A 4 11.50 14.84 47.69
N ARG A 5 11.43 16.15 47.46
CA ARG A 5 10.35 16.81 46.69
C ARG A 5 10.34 16.28 45.23
N PRO A 6 9.17 16.10 44.60
CA PRO A 6 9.11 15.77 43.18
C PRO A 6 9.71 16.91 42.34
N LYS A 7 10.69 16.59 41.50
CA LYS A 7 11.30 17.56 40.57
C LYS A 7 10.48 17.59 39.28
N ILE A 8 9.95 18.76 38.92
CA ILE A 8 9.41 19.02 37.57
C ILE A 8 10.59 19.46 36.70
N ILE A 9 11.08 18.58 35.82
CA ILE A 9 12.20 18.88 34.94
C ILE A 9 11.65 19.45 33.63
N LYS A 10 11.85 20.76 33.40
CA LYS A 10 11.70 21.37 32.08
C LYS A 10 12.97 21.07 31.26
N ARG A 11 12.80 20.29 30.19
CA ARG A 11 13.68 20.15 29.01
C ARG A 11 15.12 19.66 29.25
N TRP A 12 15.37 18.38 28.93
CA TRP A 12 16.67 17.87 28.47
C TRP A 12 16.42 17.06 27.19
N PHE A 13 17.09 17.42 26.10
CA PHE A 13 17.30 16.50 24.98
C PHE A 13 18.24 15.40 25.50
N LEU A 14 17.79 14.16 25.56
CA LEU A 14 18.63 13.03 25.96
C LEU A 14 19.34 12.48 24.72
N GLU A 15 20.59 12.92 24.54
CA GLU A 15 21.60 12.17 23.79
C GLU A 15 22.34 11.24 24.77
N GLY A 16 22.03 9.93 24.71
CA GLY A 16 22.77 8.81 25.33
C GLY A 16 22.42 8.42 26.78
N PRO A 17 22.71 7.19 27.24
CA PRO A 17 22.54 5.87 26.64
C PRO A 17 21.39 5.13 27.36
N ASN A 18 20.16 5.29 26.88
CA ASN A 18 19.02 4.44 27.24
C ASN A 18 18.06 4.45 26.05
N ARG A 19 18.34 3.58 25.06
CA ARG A 19 17.66 3.56 23.75
C ARG A 19 16.50 2.57 23.63
N TYR A 20 16.08 1.91 24.71
CA TYR A 20 15.00 0.93 24.64
C TYR A 20 13.89 1.29 25.63
N GLY A 21 12.74 1.69 25.09
CA GLY A 21 11.53 1.93 25.85
C GLY A 21 10.80 0.62 26.11
N ASP A 22 10.60 0.27 27.39
CA ASP A 22 9.98 -1.00 27.76
C ASP A 22 8.44 -0.97 27.68
N HIS A 23 7.94 -1.94 26.92
CA HIS A 23 6.55 -2.36 26.75
C HIS A 23 6.38 -3.79 27.31
N PRO A 24 5.15 -4.27 27.57
CA PRO A 24 4.93 -5.51 28.32
C PRO A 24 5.54 -6.71 27.62
N SER A 25 6.08 -7.60 28.44
CA SER A 25 6.63 -8.90 28.08
C SER A 25 5.63 -9.75 27.30
N PHE A 26 5.92 -10.03 26.03
CA PHE A 26 5.38 -11.20 25.32
C PHE A 26 6.42 -12.30 25.42
N ARG A 27 6.16 -13.26 26.31
CA ARG A 27 6.91 -14.50 26.42
C ARG A 27 6.11 -15.57 25.67
N ILE A 28 6.63 -16.07 24.56
CA ILE A 28 6.01 -17.19 23.87
C ILE A 28 6.56 -18.46 24.53
N GLU A 29 5.79 -18.99 25.47
CA GLU A 29 5.96 -20.36 25.97
C GLU A 29 5.24 -21.31 24.99
N VAL A 30 6.01 -22.11 24.27
CA VAL A 30 5.48 -23.20 23.43
C VAL A 30 5.28 -24.42 24.33
N PRO A 31 4.08 -25.01 24.41
CA PRO A 31 3.85 -26.19 25.25
C PRO A 31 4.67 -27.39 24.77
N ALA A 32 5.46 -27.96 25.68
CA ALA A 32 6.15 -29.21 25.46
C ALA A 32 5.16 -30.38 25.58
N ARG A 33 4.66 -30.91 24.46
CA ARG A 33 4.33 -32.34 24.39
C ARG A 33 4.79 -32.93 23.07
N LYS A 34 5.74 -33.86 23.21
CA LYS A 34 6.34 -34.77 22.21
C LYS A 34 7.44 -34.21 21.30
N VAL A 35 8.54 -33.74 21.87
CA VAL A 35 9.89 -34.16 21.43
C VAL A 35 10.79 -34.19 22.68
N SER A 36 11.56 -35.26 22.80
CA SER A 36 12.34 -35.70 23.97
C SER A 36 13.39 -34.69 24.48
N ARG A 37 13.42 -34.56 25.82
CA ARG A 37 14.57 -34.29 26.71
C ARG A 37 15.68 -33.38 26.15
N ASN A 38 15.57 -32.06 26.35
CA ASN A 38 16.65 -31.13 26.77
C ASN A 38 16.26 -29.65 26.59
N PHE A 39 15.33 -29.12 27.39
CA PHE A 39 15.15 -27.67 27.52
C PHE A 39 14.72 -27.31 28.95
N VAL A 40 15.39 -26.31 29.56
CA VAL A 40 14.93 -25.62 30.79
C VAL A 40 14.86 -24.12 30.46
N LEU A 41 13.68 -23.52 30.58
CA LEU A 41 13.45 -22.09 30.39
C LEU A 41 13.73 -21.32 31.70
N MET A 42 14.68 -20.40 31.71
CA MET A 42 14.89 -19.47 32.84
C MET A 42 14.26 -18.09 32.61
N LYS A 43 13.80 -17.45 33.70
CA LYS A 43 13.42 -16.03 33.80
C LYS A 43 14.69 -15.18 33.91
N SER A 44 14.92 -14.25 32.98
CA SER A 44 15.96 -13.22 33.09
C SER A 44 15.30 -11.84 33.21
N LYS A 45 15.72 -11.07 34.22
CA LYS A 45 15.18 -9.75 34.60
C LYS A 45 15.91 -8.56 33.94
N LYS A 46 16.77 -8.75 32.93
CA LYS A 46 17.84 -7.78 32.61
C LYS A 46 18.10 -7.43 31.13
N LEU A 47 17.15 -7.55 30.21
CA LEU A 47 17.31 -7.09 28.82
C LEU A 47 16.09 -6.27 28.38
N SER A 48 16.25 -4.95 28.29
CA SER A 48 15.28 -4.00 27.71
C SER A 48 15.47 -3.96 26.20
N LEU A 49 14.54 -4.53 25.44
CA LEU A 49 14.55 -4.55 23.97
C LEU A 49 13.16 -4.18 23.45
N ASP A 50 13.12 -3.50 22.30
CA ASP A 50 11.90 -2.91 21.74
C ASP A 50 10.93 -4.00 21.25
N ALA A 51 9.63 -3.70 21.10
CA ALA A 51 8.56 -4.69 20.85
C ALA A 51 8.65 -5.48 19.51
N LYS A 52 9.77 -5.38 18.78
CA LYS A 52 10.08 -6.13 17.55
C LYS A 52 11.36 -6.98 17.67
N ASP A 53 12.04 -6.91 18.79
CA ASP A 53 13.32 -7.56 19.01
C ASP A 53 13.04 -8.90 19.70
N MET A 54 13.38 -10.00 19.01
CA MET A 54 13.14 -11.36 19.52
C MET A 54 14.42 -11.96 20.07
N VAL A 55 14.36 -12.58 21.24
CA VAL A 55 15.52 -13.14 21.96
C VAL A 55 15.38 -14.66 22.07
N PHE A 56 16.36 -15.41 21.56
CA PHE A 56 16.40 -16.87 21.62
C PHE A 56 17.68 -17.37 22.29
N SER A 57 17.59 -18.39 23.15
CA SER A 57 18.75 -19.03 23.80
C SER A 57 19.01 -20.43 23.22
N THR A 58 20.27 -20.78 22.94
CA THR A 58 20.64 -22.09 22.36
C THR A 58 21.98 -22.65 22.87
N LYS A 59 22.16 -23.98 22.73
CA LYS A 59 23.41 -24.73 23.00
C LYS A 59 24.29 -24.90 21.76
N SER A 60 23.79 -24.63 20.55
CA SER A 60 24.60 -24.63 19.32
C SER A 60 25.38 -23.33 19.18
N ASP A 61 26.46 -23.33 18.40
CA ASP A 61 27.29 -22.14 18.24
C ASP A 61 26.52 -20.96 17.61
N ILE A 62 26.94 -19.74 17.96
CA ILE A 62 26.30 -18.50 17.46
C ILE A 62 26.42 -18.38 15.93
N SER A 63 27.49 -18.91 15.36
CA SER A 63 27.80 -18.90 13.94
C SER A 63 26.76 -19.66 13.11
N SER A 64 26.37 -20.85 13.56
CA SER A 64 25.36 -21.70 12.93
C SER A 64 23.99 -21.02 12.89
N TRP A 65 23.61 -20.37 14.00
CA TRP A 65 22.37 -19.61 14.05
C TRP A 65 22.39 -18.39 13.14
N MET A 66 23.45 -17.59 13.19
CA MET A 66 23.59 -16.42 12.34
C MET A 66 23.58 -16.80 10.86
N PHE A 67 24.28 -17.88 10.49
CA PHE A 67 24.25 -18.44 9.14
C PHE A 67 22.85 -18.89 8.74
N SER A 68 22.14 -19.61 9.62
CA SER A 68 20.81 -20.15 9.34
C SER A 68 19.78 -19.04 9.12
N VAL A 69 19.70 -18.09 10.05
CA VAL A 69 18.78 -16.96 9.97
C VAL A 69 19.07 -16.13 8.73
N LYS A 70 20.34 -15.76 8.48
CA LYS A 70 20.73 -14.96 7.30
C LYS A 70 20.41 -15.68 6.00
N THR A 71 20.71 -16.97 5.90
CA THR A 71 20.51 -17.74 4.67
C THR A 71 19.03 -17.96 4.39
N LEU A 72 18.27 -18.44 5.38
CA LEU A 72 16.85 -18.70 5.23
C LEU A 72 16.07 -17.44 4.88
N THR A 73 16.34 -16.33 5.55
CA THR A 73 15.66 -15.05 5.29
C THR A 73 16.03 -14.46 3.93
N ARG A 74 17.31 -14.52 3.53
CA ARG A 74 17.77 -14.12 2.20
C ARG A 74 17.08 -14.93 1.10
N LEU A 75 17.02 -16.25 1.23
CA LEU A 75 16.34 -17.13 0.27
C LEU A 75 14.81 -16.94 0.26
N ALA A 76 14.24 -16.58 1.41
CA ALA A 76 12.83 -16.24 1.53
C ALA A 76 12.48 -14.84 1.01
N GLY A 77 13.49 -13.96 0.81
CA GLY A 77 13.28 -12.57 0.43
C GLY A 77 12.77 -11.69 1.57
N ILE A 78 13.05 -12.07 2.82
CA ILE A 78 12.66 -11.33 4.03
C ILE A 78 13.80 -10.40 4.42
N ALA A 79 13.54 -9.09 4.45
CA ALA A 79 14.50 -8.11 4.96
C ALA A 79 14.54 -8.16 6.50
N LEU A 80 15.73 -8.10 7.08
CA LEU A 80 15.95 -8.05 8.52
C LEU A 80 16.83 -6.85 8.88
N GLU A 81 16.47 -6.14 9.95
CA GLU A 81 17.40 -5.26 10.67
C GLU A 81 18.09 -6.12 11.76
N TYR A 82 19.40 -6.34 11.63
CA TYR A 82 20.19 -7.08 12.63
C TYR A 82 20.79 -6.13 13.65
N HIS A 83 20.67 -6.48 14.93
CA HIS A 83 21.40 -5.87 16.02
C HIS A 83 22.11 -6.99 16.79
N GLU A 84 23.44 -7.10 16.63
CA GLU A 84 24.22 -8.08 17.38
C GLU A 84 24.34 -7.64 18.84
N HIS A 85 23.87 -8.50 19.75
CA HIS A 85 24.17 -8.40 21.17
C HIS A 85 24.51 -9.78 21.70
N SER A 86 25.79 -10.01 21.98
CA SER A 86 26.26 -11.15 22.75
C SER A 86 26.26 -10.78 24.24
N ALA A 87 25.55 -11.57 25.06
CA ALA A 87 25.63 -11.47 26.52
C ALA A 87 26.31 -12.72 27.07
N ILE A 88 27.62 -12.61 27.28
CA ILE A 88 28.48 -13.67 27.84
C ILE A 88 28.40 -13.60 29.36
N GLN A 89 27.33 -14.13 29.97
CA GLN A 89 27.30 -14.23 31.44
C GLN A 89 26.62 -15.48 32.00
N THR A 90 26.01 -16.34 31.18
CA THR A 90 25.24 -17.51 31.66
C THR A 90 25.45 -18.81 30.89
N GLY A 91 26.47 -18.92 30.01
CA GLY A 91 26.68 -20.12 29.19
C GLY A 91 25.60 -20.37 28.11
N ASN A 92 24.73 -19.39 27.85
CA ASN A 92 23.72 -19.42 26.79
C ASN A 92 24.07 -18.38 25.72
N VAL A 93 23.87 -18.72 24.45
CA VAL A 93 24.00 -17.79 23.31
C VAL A 93 22.65 -17.15 23.02
N PHE A 94 22.60 -15.81 22.99
CA PHE A 94 21.41 -15.06 22.59
C PHE A 94 21.52 -14.53 21.16
N VAL A 95 20.53 -14.82 20.33
CA VAL A 95 20.43 -14.26 18.97
C VAL A 95 19.26 -13.28 18.95
N VAL A 96 19.55 -12.02 18.61
CA VAL A 96 18.57 -10.94 18.54
C VAL A 96 18.48 -10.42 17.11
N PHE A 97 17.27 -10.41 16.58
CA PHE A 97 16.99 -9.81 15.27
C PHE A 97 15.62 -9.17 15.26
N ARG A 98 15.44 -8.20 14.36
CA ARG A 98 14.17 -7.50 14.18
C ARG A 98 13.47 -7.98 12.92
N ALA A 99 12.24 -8.43 13.09
CA ALA A 99 11.36 -8.82 11.99
C ALA A 99 10.16 -7.86 11.86
N ASP A 100 9.48 -7.93 10.71
CA ASP A 100 8.26 -7.16 10.42
C ASP A 100 7.14 -7.39 11.43
N SER A 101 7.04 -8.63 11.93
CA SER A 101 6.07 -9.04 12.93
C SER A 101 6.63 -10.15 13.83
N ALA A 102 6.03 -10.32 15.02
CA ALA A 102 6.40 -11.39 15.93
C ALA A 102 6.16 -12.77 15.31
N GLU A 103 5.09 -12.96 14.54
CA GLU A 103 4.79 -14.22 13.84
C GLU A 103 5.87 -14.58 12.82
N ILE A 104 6.38 -13.59 12.06
CA ILE A 104 7.51 -13.79 11.15
C ILE A 104 8.76 -14.15 11.93
N GLY A 105 9.08 -13.39 12.97
CA GLY A 105 10.30 -13.66 13.74
C GLY A 105 10.28 -15.01 14.46
N ASN A 106 9.12 -15.44 14.98
CA ASN A 106 8.93 -16.81 15.50
C ASN A 106 9.17 -17.86 14.42
N THR A 107 8.60 -17.66 13.23
CA THR A 107 8.77 -18.62 12.13
C THR A 107 10.25 -18.69 11.73
N ILE A 108 10.94 -17.55 11.60
CA ILE A 108 12.39 -17.52 11.32
C ILE A 108 13.16 -18.34 12.35
N ALA A 109 12.89 -18.15 13.64
CA ALA A 109 13.61 -18.84 14.68
C ALA A 109 13.32 -20.35 14.71
N CYS A 110 12.05 -20.74 14.55
CA CYS A 110 11.66 -22.14 14.48
C CYS A 110 12.30 -22.86 13.28
N GLU A 111 12.27 -22.23 12.09
CA GLU A 111 12.83 -22.82 10.87
C GLU A 111 14.36 -22.85 10.91
N ALA A 112 15.02 -21.83 11.48
CA ALA A 112 16.46 -21.84 11.71
C ALA A 112 16.86 -22.95 12.68
N ALA A 113 16.15 -23.09 13.81
CA ALA A 113 16.39 -24.18 14.77
C ALA A 113 16.23 -25.56 14.12
N ALA A 114 15.15 -25.75 13.36
CA ALA A 114 14.86 -27.01 12.70
C ALA A 114 15.93 -27.37 11.65
N TRP A 115 16.43 -26.37 10.91
CA TRP A 115 17.50 -26.60 9.94
C TRP A 115 18.83 -26.95 10.60
N ILE A 116 19.19 -26.27 11.68
CA ILE A 116 20.39 -26.60 12.50
C ILE A 116 20.27 -28.02 13.05
N ASN A 117 19.13 -28.38 13.64
CA ASN A 117 18.90 -29.70 14.22
C ASN A 117 18.89 -30.82 13.18
N SER A 118 18.60 -30.50 11.91
CA SER A 118 18.72 -31.47 10.82
C SER A 118 20.18 -31.76 10.43
N GLY A 119 21.16 -31.07 11.03
CA GLY A 119 22.57 -31.14 10.61
C GLY A 119 22.80 -30.44 9.28
N PHE A 120 22.04 -29.38 8.99
CA PHE A 120 22.06 -28.66 7.71
C PHE A 120 21.83 -29.58 6.49
N GLN A 121 20.77 -30.41 6.51
CA GLN A 121 20.42 -31.25 5.36
C GLN A 121 20.43 -30.45 4.04
N LYS A 122 20.89 -31.10 2.95
CA LYS A 122 21.15 -30.46 1.65
C LYS A 122 19.95 -29.72 1.04
N ASN A 123 18.71 -30.05 1.42
CA ASN A 123 17.51 -29.40 0.86
C ASN A 123 16.91 -28.35 1.80
N VAL A 124 17.31 -27.09 1.60
CA VAL A 124 16.82 -25.92 2.36
C VAL A 124 15.40 -25.47 1.96
N SER A 125 14.88 -25.96 0.84
CA SER A 125 13.64 -25.46 0.20
C SER A 125 12.38 -25.52 1.08
N PRO A 126 12.14 -26.57 1.90
CA PRO A 126 10.95 -26.62 2.75
C PRO A 126 10.90 -25.51 3.80
N PHE A 127 12.06 -25.22 4.43
CA PHE A 127 12.20 -24.16 5.43
C PHE A 127 11.93 -22.78 4.81
N VAL A 128 12.53 -22.53 3.64
CA VAL A 128 12.32 -21.30 2.87
C VAL A 128 10.86 -21.14 2.44
N THR A 129 10.19 -22.24 2.06
CA THR A 129 8.79 -22.20 1.63
C THR A 129 7.86 -21.80 2.77
N ARG A 130 8.04 -22.37 3.98
CA ARG A 130 7.26 -21.99 5.17
C ARG A 130 7.49 -20.54 5.56
N LEU A 131 8.73 -20.05 5.46
CA LEU A 131 9.03 -18.63 5.67
C LEU A 131 8.37 -17.72 4.65
N LYS A 132 8.35 -18.09 3.36
CA LYS A 132 7.62 -17.32 2.33
C LYS A 132 6.12 -17.27 2.61
N ILE A 133 5.53 -18.36 3.10
CA ILE A 133 4.11 -18.40 3.50
C ILE A 133 3.86 -17.46 4.69
N ALA A 134 4.70 -17.53 5.74
CA ALA A 134 4.59 -16.66 6.90
C ALA A 134 4.78 -15.19 6.54
N ALA A 135 5.80 -14.87 5.73
CA ALA A 135 6.04 -13.52 5.25
C ALA A 135 4.84 -13.00 4.45
N LYS A 136 4.29 -13.78 3.51
CA LYS A 136 3.11 -13.39 2.75
C LYS A 136 1.90 -13.11 3.65
N LYS A 137 1.73 -13.89 4.73
CA LYS A 137 0.59 -13.78 5.64
C LYS A 137 0.73 -12.63 6.63
N TYR A 138 1.93 -12.36 7.13
CA TYR A 138 2.13 -11.51 8.30
C TYR A 138 2.95 -10.25 8.04
N SER A 139 3.57 -10.10 6.86
CA SER A 139 4.41 -8.92 6.56
C SER A 139 3.57 -7.67 6.44
N THR A 140 4.21 -6.54 6.68
CA THR A 140 3.61 -5.26 6.34
C THR A 140 3.57 -5.12 4.81
N GLY A 141 2.39 -4.87 4.25
CA GLY A 141 2.25 -4.66 2.81
C GLY A 141 3.14 -3.50 2.31
N PRO A 142 3.50 -3.45 1.03
CA PRO A 142 4.50 -2.52 0.50
C PRO A 142 4.14 -1.05 0.73
N ILE A 143 2.86 -0.70 0.67
CA ILE A 143 2.36 0.66 0.96
C ILE A 143 2.56 0.99 2.45
N THR A 144 2.11 0.10 3.34
CA THR A 144 2.27 0.25 4.80
C THR A 144 3.74 0.38 5.19
N GLY A 145 4.62 -0.48 4.68
CA GLY A 145 6.05 -0.42 4.94
C GLY A 145 6.66 0.93 4.54
N ARG A 146 6.27 1.46 3.37
CA ARG A 146 6.71 2.79 2.90
C ARG A 146 6.25 3.92 3.82
N TYR A 147 4.98 3.92 4.23
CA TYR A 147 4.49 4.89 5.22
C TYR A 147 5.29 4.87 6.51
N LEU A 148 5.50 3.70 7.11
CA LEU A 148 6.22 3.56 8.37
C LEU A 148 7.66 4.05 8.23
N LEU A 149 8.33 3.74 7.11
CA LEU A 149 9.68 4.23 6.83
C LEU A 149 9.72 5.76 6.72
N GLN A 150 8.80 6.38 5.98
CA GLN A 150 8.77 7.84 5.84
C GLN A 150 8.39 8.55 7.15
N ALA A 151 7.46 7.97 7.92
CA ALA A 151 7.10 8.48 9.24
C ALA A 151 8.29 8.43 10.21
N LYS A 152 9.04 7.31 10.24
CA LYS A 152 10.29 7.15 11.01
C LYS A 152 11.30 8.23 10.65
N ARG A 153 11.54 8.48 9.34
CA ARG A 153 12.46 9.54 8.86
C ARG A 153 12.05 10.95 9.29
N ARG A 154 10.74 11.24 9.30
CA ARG A 154 10.18 12.54 9.73
C ARG A 154 10.06 12.68 11.25
N GLY A 155 10.27 11.61 12.02
CA GLY A 155 10.04 11.56 13.47
C GLY A 155 8.55 11.62 13.86
N ILE A 156 7.65 11.29 12.93
CA ILE A 156 6.21 11.22 13.13
C ILE A 156 5.88 9.89 13.80
N PRO A 157 5.22 9.86 14.97
CA PRO A 157 4.77 8.61 15.58
C PRO A 157 3.79 7.89 14.66
N SER A 158 3.92 6.57 14.53
CA SER A 158 3.06 5.75 13.68
C SER A 158 2.66 4.45 14.37
N ILE A 159 1.39 4.07 14.25
CA ILE A 159 0.81 2.84 14.81
C ILE A 159 0.03 2.13 13.71
N ILE A 160 0.19 0.82 13.56
CA ILE A 160 -0.72 -0.01 12.76
C ILE A 160 -1.92 -0.31 13.66
N LEU A 161 -3.07 0.30 13.36
CA LEU A 161 -4.31 0.06 14.13
C LEU A 161 -4.96 -1.26 13.73
N ALA A 162 -4.94 -1.60 12.44
CA ALA A 162 -5.43 -2.87 11.92
C ALA A 162 -4.63 -3.29 10.69
N LYS A 163 -4.18 -4.56 10.65
CA LYS A 163 -3.47 -5.13 9.48
C LYS A 163 -4.42 -5.25 8.27
N GLU A 164 -5.66 -5.64 8.51
CA GLU A 164 -6.75 -5.60 7.54
C GLU A 164 -7.82 -4.65 8.09
N PRO A 165 -8.17 -3.55 7.42
CA PRO A 165 -7.88 -3.19 6.01
C PRO A 165 -6.63 -2.29 5.78
N ASN A 166 -5.50 -2.51 6.48
CA ASN A 166 -4.32 -1.64 6.48
C ASN A 166 -4.59 -0.23 7.03
N LEU A 167 -5.23 -0.15 8.20
CA LEU A 167 -5.50 1.11 8.88
C LEU A 167 -4.30 1.54 9.71
N LEU A 168 -3.74 2.70 9.38
CA LEU A 168 -2.62 3.32 10.06
C LEU A 168 -3.06 4.57 10.82
N GLN A 169 -2.43 4.81 11.96
CA GLN A 169 -2.48 6.06 12.69
C GLN A 169 -1.11 6.72 12.65
N PHE A 170 -1.11 8.02 12.46
CA PHE A 170 0.04 8.90 12.62
C PHE A 170 -0.27 9.93 13.71
N GLY A 171 0.75 10.32 14.48
CA GLY A 171 0.61 11.27 15.58
C GLY A 171 -0.20 10.77 16.78
N TYR A 172 -0.40 11.67 17.74
CA TYR A 172 -1.07 11.41 19.03
C TYR A 172 -2.11 12.47 19.37
N GLY A 173 -3.09 12.09 20.20
CA GLY A 173 -4.12 12.98 20.73
C GLY A 173 -4.80 13.81 19.64
N ARG A 174 -5.00 15.11 19.88
CA ARG A 174 -5.63 16.01 18.90
C ARG A 174 -4.88 16.12 17.56
N ARG A 175 -3.59 15.76 17.51
CA ARG A 175 -2.78 15.76 16.29
C ARG A 175 -2.79 14.42 15.56
N LEU A 176 -3.58 13.44 16.00
CA LEU A 176 -3.69 12.16 15.33
C LEU A 176 -4.36 12.32 13.95
N LYS A 177 -3.83 11.62 12.96
CA LYS A 177 -4.42 11.45 11.64
C LYS A 177 -4.40 9.97 11.29
N LYS A 178 -5.35 9.51 10.49
CA LYS A 178 -5.41 8.13 10.02
C LYS A 178 -5.20 8.08 8.51
N ALA A 179 -4.59 6.99 8.06
CA ALA A 179 -4.53 6.62 6.65
C ALA A 179 -5.05 5.20 6.47
N LEU A 180 -5.88 5.01 5.47
CA LEU A 180 -6.38 3.72 5.01
C LEU A 180 -5.88 3.54 3.58
N SER A 181 -4.78 2.79 3.41
CA SER A 181 -4.01 2.80 2.16
C SER A 181 -3.64 4.24 1.74
N ALA A 182 -4.13 4.73 0.60
CA ALA A 182 -3.89 6.10 0.14
C ALA A 182 -5.03 7.09 0.45
N SER A 183 -6.05 6.68 1.20
CA SER A 183 -7.07 7.60 1.73
C SER A 183 -6.69 8.06 3.13
N THR A 184 -7.10 9.26 3.53
CA THR A 184 -6.80 9.81 4.86
C THR A 184 -8.05 10.24 5.61
N SER A 185 -7.87 10.71 6.84
CA SER A 185 -8.93 11.37 7.61
C SER A 185 -9.55 12.59 6.92
N ASN A 186 -8.89 13.15 5.90
CA ASN A 186 -9.39 14.31 5.15
C ASN A 186 -10.10 13.91 3.83
N THR A 187 -10.09 12.64 3.44
CA THR A 187 -10.70 12.19 2.19
C THR A 187 -12.24 12.29 2.28
N SER A 188 -12.87 13.06 1.38
CA SER A 188 -14.32 13.22 1.35
C SER A 188 -15.02 11.89 1.08
N ARG A 189 -16.00 11.55 1.94
CA ARG A 189 -16.89 10.40 1.71
C ARG A 189 -17.77 10.63 0.48
N ILE A 190 -18.26 11.85 0.30
CA ILE A 190 -19.07 12.25 -0.86
C ILE A 190 -18.20 12.16 -2.11
N GLY A 191 -17.01 12.74 -2.08
CA GLY A 191 -16.03 12.66 -3.16
C GLY A 191 -15.73 11.22 -3.58
N SER A 192 -15.37 10.37 -2.61
CA SER A 192 -15.11 8.94 -2.85
C SER A 192 -16.31 8.23 -3.49
N LYS A 193 -17.53 8.55 -3.05
CA LYS A 193 -18.76 7.95 -3.60
C LYS A 193 -19.01 8.40 -5.04
N ILE A 194 -18.84 9.69 -5.35
CA ILE A 194 -19.01 10.22 -6.71
C ILE A 194 -17.97 9.57 -7.64
N THR A 195 -16.71 9.49 -7.22
CA THR A 195 -15.65 8.89 -8.02
C THR A 195 -15.80 7.39 -8.25
N SER A 196 -16.51 6.68 -7.37
CA SER A 196 -16.82 5.26 -7.55
C SER A 196 -17.82 4.98 -8.69
N ASN A 197 -18.52 6.01 -9.19
CA ASN A 197 -19.43 5.90 -10.32
C ASN A 197 -18.94 6.76 -11.49
N LYS A 198 -18.23 6.12 -12.43
CA LYS A 198 -17.65 6.77 -13.60
C LYS A 198 -18.64 7.61 -14.42
N ASN A 199 -19.86 7.12 -14.64
CA ASN A 199 -20.85 7.84 -15.45
C ASN A 199 -21.30 9.12 -14.75
N THR A 200 -21.59 9.03 -13.44
CA THR A 200 -21.97 10.20 -12.64
C THR A 200 -20.84 11.22 -12.60
N LEU A 201 -19.61 10.76 -12.33
CA LEU A 201 -18.42 11.62 -12.33
C LEU A 201 -18.26 12.32 -13.69
N ASN A 202 -18.32 11.58 -14.81
CA ASN A 202 -18.11 12.16 -16.13
C ASN A 202 -19.18 13.22 -16.47
N VAL A 203 -20.45 12.97 -16.16
CA VAL A 203 -21.50 13.99 -16.37
C VAL A 203 -21.21 15.25 -15.56
N LEU A 204 -20.76 15.12 -14.32
CA LEU A 204 -20.46 16.27 -13.46
C LEU A 204 -19.19 17.02 -13.93
N LEU A 205 -18.13 16.31 -14.28
CA LEU A 205 -16.90 16.90 -14.82
C LEU A 205 -17.16 17.63 -16.16
N ASN A 206 -18.00 17.06 -17.03
CA ASN A 206 -18.34 17.69 -18.29
C ASN A 206 -19.08 19.03 -18.10
N LYS A 207 -19.90 19.16 -17.04
CA LYS A 207 -20.60 20.43 -16.73
C LYS A 207 -19.67 21.57 -16.34
N ILE A 208 -18.41 21.27 -16.01
CA ILE A 208 -17.37 22.25 -15.67
C ILE A 208 -16.22 22.26 -16.70
N ASP A 209 -16.55 21.88 -17.93
CA ASP A 209 -15.67 21.88 -19.11
C ASP A 209 -14.39 21.04 -18.95
N ILE A 210 -14.48 19.96 -18.17
CA ILE A 210 -13.39 18.99 -18.05
C ILE A 210 -13.55 17.91 -19.12
N PRO A 211 -12.57 17.71 -20.02
CA PRO A 211 -12.65 16.72 -21.08
C PRO A 211 -12.76 15.30 -20.54
N VAL A 212 -13.93 14.70 -20.69
CA VAL A 212 -14.22 13.30 -20.36
C VAL A 212 -14.90 12.60 -21.55
N SER A 213 -15.03 11.28 -21.48
CA SER A 213 -15.88 10.53 -22.41
C SER A 213 -17.28 10.39 -21.82
N LEU A 214 -18.27 10.97 -22.51
CA LEU A 214 -19.67 10.77 -22.18
C LEU A 214 -20.15 9.46 -22.78
N SER A 215 -21.01 8.77 -22.04
CA SER A 215 -21.60 7.52 -22.46
C SER A 215 -23.11 7.63 -22.49
N GLU A 216 -23.73 7.11 -23.54
CA GLU A 216 -25.19 7.05 -23.67
C GLU A 216 -25.68 5.61 -23.56
N LYS A 217 -26.83 5.42 -22.92
CA LYS A 217 -27.44 4.10 -22.79
C LYS A 217 -28.03 3.64 -24.12
N ILE A 218 -27.90 2.36 -24.40
CA ILE A 218 -28.51 1.71 -25.56
C ILE A 218 -29.55 0.72 -25.05
N SER A 219 -30.82 1.02 -25.25
CA SER A 219 -31.96 0.21 -24.80
C SER A 219 -32.47 -0.73 -25.91
N ASN A 220 -32.33 -0.31 -27.17
CA ASN A 220 -32.76 -1.09 -28.34
C ASN A 220 -31.95 -0.71 -29.60
N LEU A 221 -32.23 -1.39 -30.72
CA LEU A 221 -31.52 -1.16 -31.99
C LEU A 221 -31.85 0.20 -32.62
N SER A 222 -33.06 0.74 -32.43
CA SER A 222 -33.42 2.06 -32.94
C SER A 222 -32.57 3.15 -32.26
N GLU A 223 -32.43 3.07 -30.93
CA GLU A 223 -31.58 3.96 -30.14
C GLU A 223 -30.11 3.82 -30.53
N LEU A 224 -29.62 2.59 -30.75
CA LEU A 224 -28.27 2.36 -31.29
C LEU A 224 -28.04 3.13 -32.60
N TYR A 225 -28.97 3.03 -33.55
CA TYR A 225 -28.85 3.73 -34.84
C TYR A 225 -28.90 5.25 -34.69
N SER A 226 -29.75 5.77 -33.79
CA SER A 226 -29.80 7.19 -33.49
C SER A 226 -28.49 7.70 -32.89
N LEU A 227 -27.94 6.97 -31.92
CA LEU A 227 -26.68 7.32 -31.27
C LEU A 227 -25.49 7.27 -32.24
N LEU A 228 -25.44 6.30 -33.16
CA LEU A 228 -24.37 6.22 -34.17
C LEU A 228 -24.33 7.42 -35.11
N LYS A 229 -25.45 8.14 -35.29
CA LYS A 229 -25.47 9.42 -36.04
C LYS A 229 -24.96 10.60 -35.23
N LYS A 230 -25.00 10.50 -33.89
CA LYS A 230 -24.58 11.58 -32.96
C LYS A 230 -23.11 11.46 -32.56
N PHE A 231 -22.58 10.24 -32.45
CA PHE A 231 -21.23 9.99 -31.98
C PHE A 231 -20.22 9.92 -33.13
N ASN A 232 -19.06 10.54 -32.93
CA ASN A 232 -17.91 10.36 -33.81
C ASN A 232 -17.37 8.92 -33.75
N LEU A 233 -17.10 8.34 -34.91
CA LEU A 233 -16.47 7.02 -35.02
C LEU A 233 -14.94 7.14 -34.87
N PRO A 234 -14.25 6.14 -34.30
CA PRO A 234 -14.80 4.89 -33.77
C PRO A 234 -15.47 5.04 -32.40
N VAL A 235 -16.46 4.17 -32.13
CA VAL A 235 -17.12 4.06 -30.82
C VAL A 235 -16.77 2.77 -30.09
N VAL A 236 -17.00 2.78 -28.78
CA VAL A 236 -16.95 1.64 -27.88
C VAL A 236 -18.36 1.29 -27.45
N ILE A 237 -18.73 0.02 -27.51
CA ILE A 237 -19.98 -0.49 -26.93
C ILE A 237 -19.63 -1.51 -25.86
N LYS A 238 -20.15 -1.31 -24.63
CA LYS A 238 -19.85 -2.18 -23.49
C LYS A 238 -21.01 -2.26 -22.50
N PRO A 239 -21.10 -3.33 -21.69
CA PRO A 239 -21.95 -3.33 -20.52
C PRO A 239 -21.49 -2.26 -19.52
N ALA A 240 -22.42 -1.53 -18.91
CA ALA A 240 -22.11 -0.51 -17.89
C ALA A 240 -21.54 -1.14 -16.61
N ASP A 241 -21.98 -2.35 -16.29
CA ASP A 241 -21.75 -3.01 -15.00
C ASP A 241 -20.79 -4.23 -15.10
N SER A 242 -20.07 -4.39 -16.21
CA SER A 242 -19.18 -5.55 -16.40
C SER A 242 -17.75 -5.30 -15.93
N THR A 243 -17.16 -6.31 -15.29
CA THR A 243 -15.73 -6.37 -14.95
C THR A 243 -14.92 -7.14 -16.01
N GLU A 244 -13.59 -7.01 -15.97
CA GLU A 244 -12.62 -7.77 -16.80
C GLU A 244 -12.77 -7.63 -18.33
N GLY A 245 -13.47 -6.59 -18.79
CA GLY A 245 -13.71 -6.36 -20.22
C GLY A 245 -14.70 -7.33 -20.87
N LYS A 246 -15.51 -8.05 -20.09
CA LYS A 246 -16.54 -8.95 -20.62
C LYS A 246 -17.59 -8.16 -21.40
N GLY A 247 -17.93 -8.63 -22.61
CA GLY A 247 -18.94 -7.97 -23.45
C GLY A 247 -18.51 -6.64 -24.07
N VAL A 248 -17.30 -6.14 -23.80
CA VAL A 248 -16.76 -4.94 -24.44
C VAL A 248 -16.56 -5.19 -25.94
N SER A 249 -16.72 -4.16 -26.75
CA SER A 249 -16.34 -4.11 -28.16
C SER A 249 -15.75 -2.74 -28.49
N LEU A 250 -14.54 -2.75 -29.06
CA LEU A 250 -13.77 -1.55 -29.40
C LEU A 250 -13.70 -1.36 -30.92
N ASN A 251 -13.25 -0.18 -31.34
CA ASN A 251 -12.97 0.17 -32.72
C ASN A 251 -14.16 -0.05 -33.68
N ILE A 252 -15.37 0.26 -33.21
CA ILE A 252 -16.59 0.09 -33.99
C ILE A 252 -16.71 1.28 -34.94
N ARG A 253 -16.68 1.01 -36.25
CA ARG A 253 -16.66 2.02 -37.32
C ARG A 253 -17.86 1.94 -38.26
N ASP A 254 -18.73 0.96 -38.09
CA ASP A 254 -19.88 0.78 -38.95
C ASP A 254 -21.06 0.17 -38.19
N ILE A 255 -22.25 0.31 -38.81
CA ILE A 255 -23.53 -0.11 -38.25
C ILE A 255 -23.59 -1.63 -38.03
N GLY A 256 -22.98 -2.41 -38.93
CA GLY A 256 -22.97 -3.87 -38.85
C GLY A 256 -22.16 -4.35 -37.64
N ALA A 257 -20.95 -3.80 -37.47
CA ALA A 257 -20.11 -4.02 -36.30
C ALA A 257 -20.81 -3.58 -35.01
N ALA A 258 -21.45 -2.40 -35.00
CA ALA A 258 -22.17 -1.89 -33.85
C ALA A 258 -23.32 -2.82 -33.42
N LYS A 259 -24.09 -3.36 -34.37
CA LYS A 259 -25.18 -4.31 -34.11
C LYS A 259 -24.67 -5.61 -33.49
N LYS A 260 -23.54 -6.14 -33.97
CA LYS A 260 -22.87 -7.33 -33.40
C LYS A 260 -22.37 -7.04 -31.99
N ALA A 261 -21.73 -5.89 -31.79
CA ALA A 261 -21.22 -5.44 -30.50
C ALA A 261 -22.33 -5.26 -29.45
N TYR A 262 -23.44 -4.60 -29.82
CA TYR A 262 -24.61 -4.43 -28.95
C TYR A 262 -25.19 -5.78 -28.50
N ARG A 263 -25.40 -6.71 -29.44
CA ARG A 263 -25.89 -8.06 -29.12
C ARG A 263 -24.94 -8.83 -28.21
N ARG A 264 -23.62 -8.69 -28.43
CA ARG A 264 -22.60 -9.29 -27.57
C ARG A 264 -22.68 -8.71 -26.16
N ALA A 265 -22.71 -7.38 -26.00
CA ALA A 265 -22.79 -6.71 -24.71
C ALA A 265 -24.08 -7.08 -23.95
N ARG A 266 -25.21 -7.18 -24.66
CA ARG A 266 -26.52 -7.59 -24.09
C ARG A 266 -26.56 -8.98 -23.48
N LYS A 267 -25.63 -9.88 -23.86
CA LYS A 267 -25.49 -11.19 -23.21
C LYS A 267 -24.93 -11.09 -21.79
N PHE A 268 -24.28 -9.98 -21.45
CA PHE A 268 -23.60 -9.79 -20.15
C PHE A 268 -24.33 -8.81 -19.24
N SER A 269 -25.02 -7.80 -19.78
CA SER A 269 -25.86 -6.89 -18.98
C SER A 269 -27.04 -6.36 -19.78
N ARG A 270 -28.10 -6.00 -19.05
CA ARG A 270 -29.21 -5.21 -19.60
C ARG A 270 -28.83 -3.74 -19.80
N ASN A 271 -27.86 -3.25 -19.03
CA ASN A 271 -27.33 -1.90 -19.17
C ASN A 271 -26.16 -1.91 -20.14
N VAL A 272 -26.41 -1.55 -21.39
CA VAL A 272 -25.38 -1.40 -22.42
C VAL A 272 -25.22 0.09 -22.73
N ILE A 273 -23.98 0.53 -22.87
CA ILE A 273 -23.65 1.93 -23.15
C ILE A 273 -22.76 2.03 -24.39
N MET A 274 -22.84 3.19 -25.04
CA MET A 274 -21.96 3.61 -26.12
C MET A 274 -21.18 4.85 -25.73
N GLU A 275 -19.88 4.88 -26.03
CA GLU A 275 -19.02 6.04 -25.80
C GLU A 275 -18.06 6.20 -26.99
N ASN A 276 -17.52 7.41 -27.22
CA ASN A 276 -16.45 7.58 -28.21
C ASN A 276 -15.19 6.84 -27.75
N GLN A 277 -14.52 6.17 -28.69
CA GLN A 277 -13.20 5.63 -28.42
C GLN A 277 -12.19 6.77 -28.32
N ILE A 278 -11.40 6.78 -27.26
CA ILE A 278 -10.33 7.76 -27.08
C ILE A 278 -9.03 7.16 -27.60
N GLU A 279 -8.35 7.88 -28.47
CA GLU A 279 -7.04 7.51 -28.98
C GLU A 279 -5.92 8.10 -28.13
N GLY A 280 -4.84 7.35 -27.98
CA GLY A 280 -3.63 7.84 -27.33
C GLY A 280 -3.03 6.86 -26.33
N ARG A 281 -2.12 7.40 -25.52
CA ARG A 281 -1.38 6.67 -24.50
C ARG A 281 -2.09 6.82 -23.16
N TYR A 282 -2.03 5.79 -22.34
CA TYR A 282 -2.62 5.80 -21.00
C TYR A 282 -1.63 6.37 -19.99
N TYR A 283 -2.09 7.28 -19.14
CA TYR A 283 -1.32 7.93 -18.09
C TYR A 283 -2.05 7.78 -16.75
N ARG A 284 -1.29 7.49 -15.69
CA ARG A 284 -1.73 7.52 -14.30
C ARG A 284 -1.07 8.70 -13.61
N ILE A 285 -1.84 9.69 -13.17
CA ILE A 285 -1.32 10.86 -12.45
C ILE A 285 -1.84 10.85 -11.01
N THR A 286 -0.94 10.89 -10.02
CA THR A 286 -1.32 10.95 -8.60
C THR A 286 -1.13 12.36 -8.05
N PHE A 287 -2.18 12.89 -7.44
CA PHE A 287 -2.22 14.15 -6.72
C PHE A 287 -2.32 13.92 -5.21
N VAL A 288 -1.68 14.79 -4.45
CA VAL A 288 -1.77 14.85 -2.98
C VAL A 288 -1.86 16.32 -2.56
N GLY A 289 -2.89 16.69 -1.81
CA GLY A 289 -3.11 18.06 -1.34
C GLY A 289 -3.15 19.08 -2.48
N GLY A 290 -3.76 18.74 -3.61
CA GLY A 290 -3.82 19.60 -4.80
C GLY A 290 -2.51 19.72 -5.60
N LYS A 291 -1.45 18.99 -5.25
CA LYS A 291 -0.18 18.99 -5.98
C LYS A 291 0.00 17.69 -6.75
N MET A 292 0.45 17.79 -8.00
CA MET A 292 0.86 16.62 -8.78
C MET A 292 2.15 16.05 -8.16
N ILE A 293 2.09 14.79 -7.75
CA ILE A 293 3.24 14.09 -7.14
C ILE A 293 3.93 13.20 -8.17
N ALA A 294 3.14 12.50 -8.99
CA ALA A 294 3.66 11.54 -9.93
C ALA A 294 2.77 11.40 -11.16
N CYS A 295 3.38 11.11 -12.31
CA CYS A 295 2.77 10.75 -13.58
C CYS A 295 3.51 9.53 -14.12
N ALA A 296 2.78 8.49 -14.47
CA ALA A 296 3.34 7.30 -15.11
C ALA A 296 2.61 7.04 -16.42
N LYS A 297 3.38 6.94 -17.51
CA LYS A 297 2.91 6.52 -18.82
C LYS A 297 2.92 5.00 -18.91
N ALA A 298 1.82 4.41 -19.33
CA ALA A 298 1.71 3.00 -19.61
C ALA A 298 2.34 2.65 -20.97
N SER A 299 3.12 1.58 -21.00
CA SER A 299 3.48 0.86 -22.23
C SER A 299 2.89 -0.55 -22.16
N PRO A 300 1.84 -0.86 -22.92
CA PRO A 300 1.16 -2.16 -22.80
C PRO A 300 2.06 -3.34 -23.12
N ALA A 301 1.79 -4.48 -22.46
CA ALA A 301 2.47 -5.73 -22.72
C ALA A 301 2.29 -6.12 -24.19
N CYS A 302 3.34 -6.61 -24.82
CA CYS A 302 3.28 -7.05 -26.21
C CYS A 302 4.27 -8.16 -26.50
N VAL A 303 4.00 -8.91 -27.55
CA VAL A 303 4.96 -9.82 -28.19
C VAL A 303 5.10 -9.47 -29.67
N ILE A 304 6.25 -9.77 -30.23
CA ILE A 304 6.56 -9.55 -31.65
C ILE A 304 6.56 -10.91 -32.34
N GLY A 305 5.79 -11.05 -33.41
CA GLY A 305 5.76 -12.26 -34.20
C GLY A 305 7.10 -12.55 -34.87
N ASN A 306 7.42 -13.83 -34.97
CA ASN A 306 8.60 -14.32 -35.68
C ASN A 306 8.25 -15.09 -36.96
N GLY A 307 6.95 -15.14 -37.33
CA GLY A 307 6.45 -15.85 -38.50
C GLY A 307 6.41 -17.38 -38.38
N ARG A 308 6.81 -17.95 -37.24
CA ARG A 308 6.95 -19.41 -37.07
C ARG A 308 6.21 -19.96 -35.85
N LYS A 309 6.22 -19.24 -34.73
CA LYS A 309 5.67 -19.70 -33.45
C LYS A 309 4.22 -19.25 -33.26
N LYS A 310 3.44 -20.13 -32.62
CA LYS A 310 2.11 -19.79 -32.09
C LYS A 310 2.23 -18.69 -31.03
N LEU A 311 1.21 -17.84 -30.93
CA LEU A 311 1.13 -16.78 -29.95
C LEU A 311 1.31 -17.29 -28.49
N SER A 312 0.70 -18.43 -28.16
CA SER A 312 0.88 -19.08 -26.85
C SER A 312 2.34 -19.46 -26.53
N HIS A 313 3.16 -19.73 -27.54
CA HIS A 313 4.59 -19.99 -27.36
C HIS A 313 5.33 -18.67 -27.12
N LEU A 314 5.06 -17.63 -27.92
CA LEU A 314 5.67 -16.31 -27.74
C LEU A 314 5.39 -15.73 -26.33
N ILE A 315 4.17 -15.90 -25.82
CA ILE A 315 3.82 -15.48 -24.45
C ILE A 315 4.61 -16.27 -23.40
N ARG A 316 4.80 -17.59 -23.59
CA ARG A 316 5.60 -18.42 -22.68
C ARG A 316 7.06 -17.98 -22.66
N GLU A 317 7.64 -17.63 -23.81
CA GLU A 317 9.00 -17.11 -23.90
C GLU A 317 9.14 -15.75 -23.21
N GLU A 318 8.19 -14.84 -23.40
CA GLU A 318 8.17 -13.57 -22.68
C GLU A 318 8.11 -13.79 -21.16
N ASN A 319 7.24 -14.70 -20.70
CA ASN A 319 7.12 -15.04 -19.28
C ASN A 319 8.33 -15.78 -18.70
N ALA A 320 9.14 -16.44 -19.55
CA ALA A 320 10.35 -17.13 -19.12
C ALA A 320 11.52 -16.17 -18.83
N LYS A 321 11.44 -14.91 -19.27
CA LYS A 321 12.48 -13.91 -19.02
C LYS A 321 12.65 -13.68 -17.51
N PRO A 322 13.90 -13.61 -16.99
CA PRO A 322 14.17 -13.54 -15.55
C PRO A 322 13.38 -12.47 -14.80
N TYR A 323 13.19 -11.29 -15.41
CA TYR A 323 12.48 -10.18 -14.80
C TYR A 323 10.95 -10.41 -14.66
N ARG A 324 10.35 -11.39 -15.36
CA ARG A 324 8.92 -11.75 -15.27
C ARG A 324 8.67 -13.02 -14.44
N GLN A 325 9.68 -13.64 -13.85
CA GLN A 325 9.55 -14.92 -13.14
C GLN A 325 8.89 -14.83 -11.76
N THR A 326 8.12 -13.77 -11.49
CA THR A 326 7.35 -13.59 -10.25
C THR A 326 5.85 -13.59 -10.54
N ASN A 327 5.08 -14.18 -9.62
CA ASN A 327 3.62 -14.10 -9.61
C ASN A 327 3.12 -12.97 -8.68
N ASN A 328 4.04 -12.17 -8.12
CA ASN A 328 3.68 -11.03 -7.29
C ASN A 328 3.18 -9.89 -8.18
N LYS A 329 1.87 -9.60 -8.15
CA LYS A 329 1.25 -8.52 -8.93
C LYS A 329 1.75 -7.12 -8.51
N ASP A 330 2.34 -6.99 -7.33
CA ASP A 330 2.96 -5.74 -6.87
C ASP A 330 4.37 -5.53 -7.46
N ALA A 331 4.95 -6.52 -8.13
CA ALA A 331 6.25 -6.38 -8.76
C ALA A 331 6.16 -5.55 -10.05
N ALA A 332 7.24 -4.82 -10.38
CA ALA A 332 7.33 -4.03 -11.62
C ALA A 332 7.01 -4.86 -12.86
N PHE A 333 7.44 -6.13 -12.86
CA PHE A 333 7.06 -7.11 -13.86
C PHE A 333 6.55 -8.37 -13.16
N TYR A 334 5.47 -8.94 -13.69
CA TYR A 334 4.95 -10.24 -13.29
C TYR A 334 4.53 -11.03 -14.52
N LYS A 335 4.23 -12.32 -14.33
CA LYS A 335 3.82 -13.20 -15.42
C LYS A 335 2.51 -12.71 -16.05
N ILE A 336 2.49 -12.70 -17.38
CA ILE A 336 1.30 -12.47 -18.18
C ILE A 336 0.41 -13.70 -18.05
N GLU A 337 -0.72 -13.55 -17.37
CA GLU A 337 -1.70 -14.61 -17.13
C GLU A 337 -2.67 -14.73 -18.32
N LEU A 338 -3.05 -15.96 -18.66
CA LEU A 338 -3.99 -16.24 -19.74
C LEU A 338 -5.45 -16.04 -19.27
N THR A 339 -5.83 -14.78 -19.08
CA THR A 339 -7.15 -14.38 -18.56
C THR A 339 -8.20 -14.22 -19.67
N HIS A 340 -9.49 -14.09 -19.29
CA HIS A 340 -10.55 -13.72 -20.23
C HIS A 340 -10.31 -12.33 -20.85
N LYS A 341 -9.76 -11.39 -20.06
CA LYS A 341 -9.37 -10.06 -20.53
C LYS A 341 -8.35 -10.17 -21.67
N LEU A 342 -7.30 -10.99 -21.49
CA LEU A 342 -6.32 -11.25 -22.56
C LEU A 342 -6.99 -11.83 -23.80
N LYS A 343 -7.82 -12.87 -23.67
CA LYS A 343 -8.54 -13.46 -24.82
C LYS A 343 -9.38 -12.42 -25.58
N THR A 344 -9.99 -11.50 -24.84
CA THR A 344 -10.78 -10.40 -25.42
C THR A 344 -9.88 -9.42 -26.19
N ILE A 345 -8.76 -9.00 -25.62
CA ILE A 345 -7.73 -8.18 -26.28
C ILE A 345 -7.23 -8.82 -27.59
N LEU A 346 -6.96 -10.12 -27.56
CA LEU A 346 -6.49 -10.86 -28.73
C LEU A 346 -7.56 -10.91 -29.84
N SER A 347 -8.81 -11.16 -29.47
CA SER A 347 -9.93 -11.21 -30.42
C SER A 347 -10.12 -9.90 -31.18
N PHE A 348 -9.88 -8.75 -30.54
CA PHE A 348 -9.94 -7.45 -31.20
C PHE A 348 -8.81 -7.18 -32.19
N GLN A 349 -7.70 -7.90 -32.05
CA GLN A 349 -6.58 -7.88 -32.99
C GLN A 349 -6.70 -8.98 -34.07
N GLY A 350 -7.82 -9.71 -34.09
CA GLY A 350 -8.09 -10.77 -35.06
C GLY A 350 -7.17 -11.99 -34.91
N VAL A 351 -6.67 -12.25 -33.69
CA VAL A 351 -5.78 -13.38 -33.41
C VAL A 351 -6.24 -14.15 -32.18
N ASP A 352 -5.78 -15.38 -32.05
CA ASP A 352 -5.97 -16.23 -30.87
C ASP A 352 -4.64 -16.85 -30.42
N LEU A 353 -4.68 -17.66 -29.35
CA LEU A 353 -3.48 -18.29 -28.78
C LEU A 353 -2.80 -19.31 -29.72
N ASN A 354 -3.50 -19.80 -30.74
CA ASN A 354 -3.01 -20.78 -31.71
C ASN A 354 -2.49 -20.13 -32.99
N SER A 355 -2.80 -18.85 -33.21
CA SER A 355 -2.38 -18.07 -34.37
C SER A 355 -0.85 -17.99 -34.46
N ILE A 356 -0.30 -18.21 -35.65
CA ILE A 356 1.10 -17.92 -35.97
C ILE A 356 1.19 -16.45 -36.33
N ILE A 357 1.97 -15.68 -35.56
CA ILE A 357 2.04 -14.23 -35.75
C ILE A 357 3.11 -13.92 -36.81
N PRO A 358 2.75 -13.20 -37.90
CA PRO A 358 3.70 -12.78 -38.93
C PRO A 358 4.93 -12.09 -38.34
N LYS A 359 6.08 -12.27 -39.01
CA LYS A 359 7.35 -11.67 -38.57
C LYS A 359 7.17 -10.14 -38.42
N MET A 360 7.70 -9.57 -37.35
CA MET A 360 7.61 -8.14 -36.99
C MET A 360 6.21 -7.62 -36.63
N ARG A 361 5.14 -8.41 -36.77
CA ARG A 361 3.81 -7.97 -36.32
C ARG A 361 3.76 -7.95 -34.79
N LYS A 362 3.52 -6.78 -34.22
CA LYS A 362 3.32 -6.58 -32.78
C LYS A 362 1.90 -6.97 -32.38
N ILE A 363 1.78 -7.81 -31.36
CA ILE A 363 0.49 -8.16 -30.74
C ILE A 363 0.50 -7.67 -29.30
N PHE A 364 -0.47 -6.84 -28.96
CA PHE A 364 -0.67 -6.35 -27.60
C PHE A 364 -1.39 -7.39 -26.75
N LEU A 365 -0.97 -7.52 -25.50
CA LEU A 365 -1.47 -8.47 -24.51
C LEU A 365 -2.18 -7.75 -23.34
N SER A 366 -2.04 -6.43 -23.25
CA SER A 366 -2.77 -5.56 -22.32
C SER A 366 -3.16 -4.24 -23.02
N TYR A 367 -4.00 -3.42 -22.36
CA TYR A 367 -4.32 -2.04 -22.79
C TYR A 367 -3.61 -0.97 -21.96
N SER A 368 -2.96 -1.37 -20.87
CA SER A 368 -2.40 -0.51 -19.83
C SER A 368 -1.06 -1.04 -19.35
N GLY A 369 -0.42 -0.35 -18.42
CA GLY A 369 0.76 -0.86 -17.70
C GLY A 369 0.41 -2.05 -16.78
N VAL A 370 -0.87 -2.19 -16.39
CA VAL A 370 -1.38 -3.39 -15.68
C VAL A 370 -1.45 -4.60 -16.63
N ASP A 371 -1.38 -5.81 -16.09
CA ASP A 371 -1.41 -7.10 -16.80
C ASP A 371 -0.13 -7.38 -17.60
N GLY A 372 1.00 -7.14 -16.94
CA GLY A 372 2.33 -7.37 -17.48
C GLY A 372 2.84 -6.28 -18.41
N GLY A 373 2.13 -5.14 -18.51
CA GLY A 373 2.66 -3.95 -19.17
C GLY A 373 3.80 -3.31 -18.36
N GLU A 374 4.30 -2.18 -18.87
CA GLU A 374 5.28 -1.35 -18.21
C GLU A 374 4.66 -0.02 -17.79
N TRP A 375 5.12 0.51 -16.67
CA TRP A 375 4.94 1.89 -16.25
C TRP A 375 6.26 2.63 -16.36
N ILE A 376 6.24 3.77 -17.03
CA ILE A 376 7.38 4.64 -17.24
C ILE A 376 7.07 5.97 -16.56
N GLU A 377 7.89 6.39 -15.60
CA GLU A 377 7.71 7.69 -14.95
C GLU A 377 7.91 8.83 -15.96
N ASP A 378 7.01 9.81 -15.93
CA ASP A 378 6.88 10.84 -16.97
C ASP A 378 6.38 12.19 -16.41
N ASN A 379 6.77 12.55 -15.18
CA ASN A 379 6.33 13.79 -14.53
C ASN A 379 6.65 15.04 -15.35
N ALA A 380 7.86 15.10 -15.91
CA ALA A 380 8.37 16.29 -16.60
C ALA A 380 7.60 16.62 -17.88
N SER A 381 6.90 15.63 -18.46
CA SER A 381 6.17 15.80 -19.72
C SER A 381 4.75 16.32 -19.54
N VAL A 382 4.22 16.44 -18.32
CA VAL A 382 2.82 16.85 -18.12
C VAL A 382 2.69 18.35 -18.34
N HIS A 383 1.86 18.76 -19.29
CA HIS A 383 1.60 20.18 -19.56
C HIS A 383 1.00 20.89 -18.33
N PRO A 384 1.44 22.11 -17.97
CA PRO A 384 0.91 22.85 -16.82
C PRO A 384 -0.62 23.05 -16.85
N GLU A 385 -1.21 23.34 -18.02
CA GLU A 385 -2.67 23.45 -18.15
C GLU A 385 -3.41 22.15 -17.79
N ASN A 386 -2.80 21.00 -18.07
CA ASN A 386 -3.39 19.71 -17.69
C ASN A 386 -3.36 19.55 -16.16
N ILE A 387 -2.29 20.00 -15.51
CA ILE A 387 -2.18 19.98 -14.05
C ILE A 387 -3.30 20.83 -13.44
N ASP A 388 -3.52 22.05 -13.94
CA ASP A 388 -4.54 22.96 -13.39
C ASP A 388 -5.97 22.50 -13.70
N LEU A 389 -6.20 21.93 -14.89
CA LEU A 389 -7.46 21.27 -15.24
C LEU A 389 -7.77 20.11 -14.29
N ILE A 390 -6.78 19.26 -13.99
CA ILE A 390 -6.96 18.16 -13.04
C ILE A 390 -7.19 18.68 -11.62
N LYS A 391 -6.49 19.74 -11.18
CA LYS A 391 -6.75 20.36 -9.87
C LYS A 391 -8.20 20.81 -9.74
N ARG A 392 -8.77 21.45 -10.76
CA ARG A 392 -10.20 21.82 -10.79
C ARG A 392 -11.10 20.59 -10.66
N ALA A 393 -10.78 19.51 -11.36
CA ALA A 393 -11.50 18.22 -11.26
C ALA A 393 -11.51 17.68 -9.82
N LEU A 394 -10.35 17.71 -9.16
CA LEU A 394 -10.17 17.18 -7.81
C LEU A 394 -10.79 18.05 -6.72
N LEU A 395 -10.77 19.36 -6.90
CA LEU A 395 -11.48 20.30 -6.05
C LEU A 395 -12.99 20.05 -6.12
N PHE A 396 -13.54 19.91 -7.33
CA PHE A 396 -14.95 19.57 -7.53
C PHE A 396 -15.31 18.21 -6.91
N ALA A 397 -14.41 17.23 -7.02
CA ALA A 397 -14.59 15.91 -6.41
C ALA A 397 -14.28 15.87 -4.90
N GLU A 398 -13.82 16.97 -4.29
CA GLU A 398 -13.43 17.06 -2.88
C GLU A 398 -12.41 16.00 -2.42
N LEU A 399 -11.47 15.63 -3.29
CA LEU A 399 -10.45 14.63 -2.96
C LEU A 399 -9.11 15.27 -2.58
N ASP A 400 -8.62 14.92 -1.39
CA ASP A 400 -7.30 15.32 -0.92
C ASP A 400 -6.18 14.53 -1.60
N ILE A 401 -6.43 13.24 -1.87
CA ILE A 401 -5.52 12.34 -2.58
C ILE A 401 -6.31 11.62 -3.66
N ALA A 402 -5.81 11.68 -4.89
CA ALA A 402 -6.47 11.05 -6.02
C ALA A 402 -5.46 10.55 -7.03
N GLY A 403 -5.79 9.41 -7.64
CA GLY A 403 -5.14 8.96 -8.87
C GLY A 403 -6.08 9.21 -10.04
N VAL A 404 -5.58 9.88 -11.07
CA VAL A 404 -6.34 10.31 -12.25
C VAL A 404 -5.82 9.56 -13.45
N ASP A 405 -6.72 8.85 -14.12
CA ASP A 405 -6.42 8.06 -15.29
C ASP A 405 -6.81 8.84 -16.54
N ILE A 406 -5.86 8.99 -17.45
CA ILE A 406 -6.00 9.82 -18.65
C ILE A 406 -5.59 9.00 -19.87
N ILE A 407 -6.34 9.14 -20.96
CA ILE A 407 -5.84 8.75 -22.29
C ILE A 407 -5.62 10.03 -23.07
N SER A 408 -4.43 10.20 -23.61
CA SER A 408 -4.08 11.35 -24.44
C SER A 408 -3.06 10.96 -25.50
N PRO A 409 -3.16 11.48 -26.74
CA PRO A 409 -2.11 11.31 -27.73
C PRO A 409 -0.75 11.80 -27.21
N ASP A 410 -0.75 12.94 -26.50
CA ASP A 410 0.45 13.59 -26.00
C ASP A 410 0.15 14.42 -24.72
N ILE A 411 0.58 13.93 -23.55
CA ILE A 411 0.31 14.59 -22.27
C ILE A 411 1.05 15.93 -22.10
N SER A 412 2.02 16.21 -22.99
CA SER A 412 2.74 17.49 -23.03
C SER A 412 1.99 18.60 -23.74
N LYS A 413 0.80 18.31 -24.26
CA LYS A 413 -0.11 19.31 -24.83
C LYS A 413 -1.41 19.39 -24.02
N PRO A 414 -2.13 20.52 -24.03
CA PRO A 414 -3.43 20.64 -23.36
C PRO A 414 -4.44 19.56 -23.81
N LEU A 415 -5.08 18.89 -22.85
CA LEU A 415 -6.10 17.86 -23.13
C LEU A 415 -7.27 18.42 -23.94
N ALA A 416 -7.63 19.68 -23.68
CA ALA A 416 -8.74 20.36 -24.35
C ALA A 416 -8.57 20.46 -25.88
N SER A 417 -7.33 20.52 -26.38
CA SER A 417 -7.04 20.71 -27.81
C SER A 417 -6.46 19.48 -28.50
N ASN A 418 -5.98 18.48 -27.74
CA ASN A 418 -5.31 17.30 -28.32
C ASN A 418 -6.17 16.03 -28.36
N GLY A 419 -7.45 16.11 -27.95
CA GLY A 419 -8.36 14.97 -27.92
C GLY A 419 -8.21 14.04 -26.70
N GLY A 420 -7.33 14.38 -25.76
CA GLY A 420 -7.15 13.64 -24.53
C GLY A 420 -8.29 13.84 -23.54
N LYS A 421 -8.57 12.81 -22.73
CA LYS A 421 -9.72 12.76 -21.82
C LYS A 421 -9.32 12.15 -20.48
N ILE A 422 -9.91 12.65 -19.40
CA ILE A 422 -9.94 11.96 -18.11
C ILE A 422 -10.90 10.76 -18.23
N ILE A 423 -10.40 9.60 -17.85
CA ILE A 423 -11.07 8.29 -17.92
C ILE A 423 -11.71 7.94 -16.60
N GLU A 424 -11.01 8.22 -15.51
CA GLU A 424 -11.37 7.88 -14.14
C GLU A 424 -10.61 8.77 -13.17
N ILE A 425 -11.24 9.07 -12.03
CA ILE A 425 -10.59 9.64 -10.85
C ILE A 425 -10.82 8.64 -9.72
N ASN A 426 -9.77 8.27 -9.03
CA ASN A 426 -9.77 7.21 -8.03
C ASN A 426 -9.37 7.77 -6.66
N ALA A 427 -10.31 7.75 -5.71
CA ALA A 427 -10.02 7.97 -4.30
C ALA A 427 -9.23 6.79 -3.71
N GLY A 428 -8.27 7.06 -2.83
CA GLY A 428 -7.39 6.02 -2.29
C GLY A 428 -6.60 5.25 -3.37
N PRO A 429 -5.89 5.95 -4.28
CA PRO A 429 -5.24 5.33 -5.42
C PRO A 429 -4.14 4.32 -5.03
N ASP A 430 -3.92 3.32 -5.87
CA ASP A 430 -2.75 2.46 -5.72
C ASP A 430 -1.44 3.25 -6.00
N THR A 431 -0.62 3.39 -4.96
CA THR A 431 0.67 4.09 -5.00
C THR A 431 1.83 3.17 -5.41
N ASN A 432 1.61 1.85 -5.53
CA ASN A 432 2.63 0.92 -6.00
C ASN A 432 3.03 1.22 -7.45
N ILE A 433 2.10 1.70 -8.29
CA ILE A 433 2.37 2.07 -9.68
C ILE A 433 3.61 2.98 -9.79
N HIS A 434 3.70 4.00 -8.93
CA HIS A 434 4.79 4.99 -8.97
C HIS A 434 6.06 4.52 -8.27
N ALA A 435 5.96 3.65 -7.26
CA ALA A 435 7.13 3.08 -6.59
C ALA A 435 7.78 1.93 -7.37
N ASN A 436 7.00 1.27 -8.23
CA ASN A 436 7.42 0.09 -8.99
C ASN A 436 7.42 0.34 -10.51
N VAL A 437 7.59 1.59 -10.94
CA VAL A 437 7.84 1.89 -12.36
C VAL A 437 9.00 1.06 -12.90
N ASN A 438 8.86 0.60 -14.15
CA ASN A 438 9.85 -0.21 -14.84
C ASN A 438 11.03 0.63 -15.32
N ARG A 439 10.78 1.91 -15.66
CA ARG A 439 11.78 2.88 -16.11
C ARG A 439 11.47 4.25 -15.53
N GLY A 440 12.52 5.07 -15.38
CA GLY A 440 12.42 6.40 -14.78
C GLY A 440 12.54 6.38 -13.25
N LYS A 441 12.26 7.53 -12.62
CA LYS A 441 12.47 7.71 -11.18
C LYS A 441 11.34 7.04 -10.39
N LYS A 442 11.70 6.22 -9.40
CA LYS A 442 10.72 5.68 -8.45
C LYS A 442 10.23 6.77 -7.49
N ILE A 443 8.92 6.94 -7.40
CA ILE A 443 8.30 7.97 -6.55
C ILE A 443 7.48 7.30 -5.45
N PHE A 444 7.84 7.61 -4.20
CA PHE A 444 7.13 7.14 -3.01
C PHE A 444 6.10 8.19 -2.57
N VAL A 445 4.86 8.02 -3.03
CA VAL A 445 3.74 8.93 -2.77
C VAL A 445 3.47 9.09 -1.27
N GLU A 446 3.74 8.08 -0.46
CA GLU A 446 3.54 8.07 1.00
C GLU A 446 4.28 9.22 1.70
N LYS A 447 5.45 9.62 1.17
CA LYS A 447 6.18 10.78 1.68
C LYS A 447 5.34 12.05 1.50
N ALA A 448 4.81 12.27 0.29
CA ALA A 448 4.00 13.44 -0.01
C ALA A 448 2.70 13.47 0.82
N ILE A 449 2.09 12.31 1.07
CA ILE A 449 0.91 12.19 1.92
C ILE A 449 1.22 12.61 3.36
N LEU A 450 2.34 12.13 3.93
CA LEU A 450 2.75 12.56 5.27
C LEU A 450 3.15 14.04 5.32
N ASP A 451 3.79 14.56 4.27
CA ASP A 451 4.12 15.98 4.16
C ASP A 451 2.85 16.86 4.08
N TYR A 452 1.78 16.36 3.45
CA TYR A 452 0.47 17.01 3.40
C TYR A 452 -0.28 16.94 4.74
N LEU A 453 -0.29 15.77 5.39
CA LEU A 453 -0.94 15.60 6.70
C LEU A 453 -0.23 16.35 7.83
N TYR A 454 1.09 16.50 7.73
CA TYR A 454 1.95 17.19 8.67
C TYR A 454 2.95 18.08 7.93
N PRO A 455 2.57 19.32 7.57
CA PRO A 455 3.49 20.29 6.98
C PRO A 455 4.72 20.50 7.87
N TYR A 456 5.91 20.62 7.28
CA TYR A 456 7.13 20.83 8.07
C TYR A 456 7.04 22.14 8.89
N PRO A 457 7.47 22.17 10.18
CA PRO A 457 8.18 21.13 10.92
C PRO A 457 7.30 20.20 11.77
N GLU A 458 5.99 20.12 11.51
CA GLU A 458 5.08 19.31 12.30
C GLU A 458 5.46 17.82 12.31
N LYS A 459 5.29 17.20 13.49
CA LYS A 459 5.63 15.79 13.74
C LYS A 459 4.47 15.01 14.36
N GLY A 460 3.25 15.55 14.39
CA GLY A 460 2.08 14.91 14.99
C GLY A 460 2.17 14.62 16.49
N ARG A 461 3.15 15.22 17.20
CA ARG A 461 3.37 15.00 18.64
C ARG A 461 2.63 16.04 19.47
N ILE A 462 2.13 15.59 20.62
CA ILE A 462 1.57 16.44 21.68
C ILE A 462 2.60 16.58 22.81
N PRO A 463 2.52 17.64 23.64
CA PRO A 463 3.31 17.73 24.87
C PRO A 463 3.02 16.55 25.79
N ILE A 464 4.07 16.00 26.41
CA ILE A 464 3.95 14.90 27.37
C ILE A 464 4.68 15.33 28.64
N VAL A 465 4.01 15.18 29.78
CA VAL A 465 4.60 15.37 31.12
C VAL A 465 4.62 14.01 31.81
N SER A 466 5.80 13.56 32.23
CA SER A 466 5.96 12.35 33.01
C SER A 466 6.36 12.71 34.44
N VAL A 467 5.63 12.19 35.42
CA VAL A 467 5.91 12.38 36.84
C VAL A 467 6.48 11.09 37.40
N THR A 468 7.74 11.12 37.79
CA THR A 468 8.45 9.97 38.37
C THR A 468 8.73 10.19 39.86
N GLY A 469 8.96 9.10 40.60
CA GLY A 469 9.25 9.13 42.03
C GLY A 469 8.56 8.02 42.82
N THR A 470 8.86 7.92 44.11
CA THR A 470 8.31 6.86 44.96
C THR A 470 6.89 7.22 45.40
N ASN A 471 6.69 8.42 45.96
CA ASN A 471 5.42 8.85 46.57
C ASN A 471 4.87 10.11 45.90
N GLY A 472 3.53 10.28 45.95
CA GLY A 472 2.86 11.51 45.50
C GLY A 472 2.70 11.70 43.99
N LYS A 473 3.07 10.70 43.17
CA LYS A 473 2.95 10.75 41.70
C LYS A 473 1.52 11.06 41.24
N THR A 474 0.55 10.27 41.70
CA THR A 474 -0.87 10.43 41.33
C THR A 474 -1.40 11.80 41.68
N THR A 475 -1.18 12.27 42.92
CA THR A 475 -1.62 13.60 43.37
C THR A 475 -0.99 14.72 42.55
N THR A 476 0.32 14.63 42.29
CA THR A 476 1.06 15.62 41.48
C THR A 476 0.56 15.64 40.05
N SER A 477 0.37 14.49 39.40
CA SER A 477 -0.15 14.40 38.04
C SER A 477 -1.58 14.94 37.93
N LYS A 478 -2.45 14.66 38.92
CA LYS A 478 -3.81 15.21 38.99
C LYS A 478 -3.81 16.73 39.16
N LEU A 479 -2.93 17.26 40.02
CA LEU A 479 -2.79 18.71 40.20
C LEU A 479 -2.30 19.39 38.91
N ILE A 480 -1.27 18.85 38.26
CA ILE A 480 -0.78 19.35 36.97
C ILE A 480 -1.91 19.34 35.93
N ALA A 481 -2.63 18.22 35.82
CA ALA A 481 -3.74 18.11 34.87
C ALA A 481 -4.84 19.14 35.16
N HIS A 482 -5.22 19.33 36.42
CA HIS A 482 -6.22 20.31 36.84
C HIS A 482 -5.81 21.75 36.49
N LEU A 483 -4.56 22.14 36.79
CA LEU A 483 -4.03 23.46 36.49
C LEU A 483 -3.94 23.74 34.98
N ILE A 484 -3.66 22.72 34.16
CA ILE A 484 -3.64 22.87 32.70
C ILE A 484 -5.07 22.89 32.12
N ASN A 485 -6.03 22.20 32.74
CA ASN A 485 -7.41 22.17 32.27
C ASN A 485 -8.14 23.51 32.45
N ASN A 486 -7.86 24.24 33.53
CA ASN A 486 -8.47 25.53 33.86
C ASN A 486 -7.37 26.59 33.97
N PRO A 487 -7.00 27.33 32.91
CA PRO A 487 -7.86 28.19 32.06
C PRO A 487 -7.57 28.08 30.53
N SER A 488 -6.85 27.04 30.09
CA SER A 488 -6.04 27.12 28.86
C SER A 488 -6.64 26.53 27.56
N ARG A 489 -7.90 26.06 27.51
CA ARG A 489 -8.51 25.37 26.34
C ARG A 489 -7.80 24.08 25.88
N TRP A 490 -6.94 23.46 26.70
CA TRP A 490 -6.28 22.19 26.34
C TRP A 490 -7.09 20.99 26.85
N THR A 491 -7.30 20.00 26.00
CA THR A 491 -7.81 18.68 26.41
C THR A 491 -6.66 17.86 26.98
N VAL A 492 -6.68 17.60 28.29
CA VAL A 492 -5.62 16.82 28.98
C VAL A 492 -6.01 15.35 29.10
N GLY A 493 -5.17 14.46 28.60
CA GLY A 493 -5.20 13.03 28.95
C GLY A 493 -4.34 12.76 30.19
N LEU A 494 -4.87 12.05 31.17
CA LEU A 494 -4.18 11.73 32.43
C LEU A 494 -4.22 10.22 32.68
N ALA A 495 -3.06 9.65 32.99
CA ALA A 495 -2.88 8.24 33.36
C ALA A 495 -2.19 8.18 34.74
N THR A 496 -2.86 7.60 35.73
CA THR A 496 -2.37 7.51 37.13
C THR A 496 -2.52 6.10 37.67
N SER A 497 -2.00 5.84 38.88
CA SER A 497 -2.02 4.50 39.49
C SER A 497 -3.41 4.03 39.93
N ASP A 498 -4.42 4.89 39.85
CA ASP A 498 -5.79 4.59 40.21
C ASP A 498 -6.75 4.60 39.03
N ASN A 499 -6.52 5.43 38.00
CA ASN A 499 -7.47 5.66 36.90
C ASN A 499 -6.80 6.28 35.65
N LYS A 500 -7.55 6.32 34.55
CA LYS A 500 -7.27 7.11 33.33
C LYS A 500 -8.41 8.09 33.07
N TYR A 501 -8.07 9.32 32.71
CA TYR A 501 -9.02 10.39 32.46
C TYR A 501 -8.73 11.10 31.13
N ILE A 502 -9.77 11.67 30.51
CA ILE A 502 -9.66 12.64 29.42
C ILE A 502 -10.50 13.85 29.81
N ASN A 503 -9.89 15.03 29.83
CA ASN A 503 -10.56 16.29 30.21
C ASN A 503 -11.25 16.24 31.59
N GLY A 504 -10.67 15.48 32.54
CA GLY A 504 -11.27 15.27 33.86
C GLY A 504 -12.33 14.16 33.92
N GLU A 505 -12.84 13.68 32.79
CA GLU A 505 -13.78 12.56 32.74
C GLU A 505 -13.05 11.23 32.88
N LEU A 506 -13.59 10.34 33.71
CA LEU A 506 -13.04 9.01 33.94
C LEU A 506 -13.28 8.13 32.71
N VAL A 507 -12.19 7.64 32.10
CA VAL A 507 -12.24 6.78 30.91
C VAL A 507 -12.04 5.31 31.28
N ALA A 508 -11.17 5.02 32.25
CA ALA A 508 -10.94 3.65 32.71
C ALA A 508 -10.46 3.62 34.16
N LYS A 509 -10.95 2.64 34.94
CA LYS A 509 -10.54 2.38 36.33
C LYS A 509 -9.32 1.47 36.44
N GLY A 510 -8.64 1.54 37.58
CA GLY A 510 -7.51 0.68 37.95
C GLY A 510 -6.16 1.32 37.66
N ASP A 511 -5.07 0.60 37.93
CA ASP A 511 -3.72 1.13 37.66
C ASP A 511 -3.49 1.35 36.16
N LYS A 512 -3.35 2.63 35.79
CA LYS A 512 -3.07 3.12 34.44
C LYS A 512 -1.78 3.94 34.39
N SER A 513 -0.91 3.81 35.38
CA SER A 513 0.35 4.60 35.44
C SER A 513 1.42 4.12 34.45
N GLY A 514 1.19 2.98 33.79
CA GLY A 514 2.11 2.40 32.81
C GLY A 514 2.10 3.09 31.44
N PHE A 515 3.22 2.95 30.72
CA PHE A 515 3.42 3.52 29.38
C PHE A 515 2.27 3.17 28.42
N LEU A 516 1.81 1.92 28.41
CA LEU A 516 0.74 1.49 27.51
C LEU A 516 -0.56 2.26 27.74
N SER A 517 -0.90 2.51 29.01
CA SER A 517 -2.09 3.25 29.38
C SER A 517 -1.97 4.73 29.04
N ALA A 518 -0.77 5.31 29.14
CA ALA A 518 -0.51 6.67 28.70
C ALA A 518 -0.52 6.82 27.16
N ARG A 519 -0.16 5.75 26.42
CA ARG A 519 -0.19 5.74 24.94
C ARG A 519 -1.59 5.54 24.37
N SER A 520 -2.40 4.67 24.99
CA SER A 520 -3.81 4.43 24.62
C SER A 520 -4.67 5.66 24.87
#